data_AF-A0ABD4TBQ5-F1
#
_entry.id   AF-A0ABD4TBQ5-F1
#
_cell.length_a   1.000
_cell.length_b   1.000
_cell.length_c   1.000
_cell.angle_alpha   90.00
_cell.angle_beta   90.00
_cell.angle_gamma   90.00
#
_symmetry.space_group_name_H-M   'P 1'
#
loop_
_entity.id
_entity.type
_entity.pdbx_description
1 polymer ?
#
loop_
_entity_poly.entity_id
_entity_poly.type
_entity_poly.pdbx_seq_one_letter_code
_entity_poly.pdbx_strand_id
1 'polypeptide(L)'
;MSHLTVDLGGRPGLDCRGFCSYCYFKHVKGTTAFGCRFCLPFQIGCDYCTRGVREEYSGFKDLRTVADETLANLQGIGDDIDRITISGGGDPSCYPEFRDLVELLGSMEAPLHIGYTSGKGFDDPAIADFLIENGLSEVSYTVFAADPDLRRQWMHDPTPEASLAVLDRLCGAIDVYAAAVVLPGVNDGETLEQTCAWLEERGAKGLILMRFANRTDQGLILGNAPLIEGQQVHTVDEFHEIVTDLNERFSMKISGTPLGDPSIGSPFAILHEPDLLKKLPRVRKRATVITGSVAAPFIQRILSIRGSISRVVAVKKEIACLITADDLAGVNLAKLEDVVILPGRAFVHDAEAQKILSADGVDREVVRGPEMLTADAEMSMGMTRTEVLEKEMEGFAALINTINRYGR
;
A
#
# COMPACT_ATOMS: atom_id res chain seq x y z
N MET A 1 -6.01 -20.44 -4.37
CA MET A 1 -6.01 -19.71 -5.65
C MET A 1 -4.57 -19.54 -6.08
N SER A 2 -4.25 -19.98 -7.29
CA SER A 2 -2.92 -19.94 -7.89
C SER A 2 -2.81 -18.67 -8.74
N HIS A 3 -2.05 -17.70 -8.24
CA HIS A 3 -1.80 -16.44 -8.93
C HIS A 3 -0.39 -16.45 -9.49
N LEU A 4 -0.28 -16.18 -10.79
CA LEU A 4 1.01 -15.96 -11.45
C LEU A 4 1.28 -14.46 -11.52
N THR A 5 2.40 -14.01 -10.98
CA THR A 5 2.84 -12.61 -11.13
C THR A 5 3.92 -12.55 -12.21
N VAL A 6 3.69 -11.70 -13.21
CA VAL A 6 4.64 -11.37 -14.28
C VAL A 6 5.28 -10.03 -13.95
N ASP A 7 6.54 -10.04 -13.52
CA ASP A 7 7.30 -8.84 -13.15
C ASP A 7 8.10 -8.29 -14.33
N LEU A 8 7.67 -7.14 -14.86
CA LEU A 8 8.30 -6.44 -15.98
C LEU A 8 9.60 -5.72 -15.59
N GLY A 9 9.87 -5.56 -14.30
CA GLY A 9 10.83 -4.60 -13.79
C GLY A 9 10.42 -3.17 -14.09
N GLY A 10 11.36 -2.35 -14.57
CA GLY A 10 11.14 -0.93 -14.84
C GLY A 10 11.44 -0.06 -13.62
N ARG A 11 12.04 1.10 -13.86
CA ARG A 11 12.40 2.07 -12.83
C ARG A 11 11.22 2.98 -12.53
N PRO A 12 10.75 3.05 -11.27
CA PRO A 12 9.67 3.95 -10.89
C PRO A 12 9.94 5.39 -11.31
N GLY A 13 8.95 6.02 -11.93
CA GLY A 13 9.00 7.38 -12.46
C GLY A 13 9.81 7.52 -13.75
N LEU A 14 10.97 6.88 -13.91
CA LEU A 14 11.78 6.98 -15.13
C LEU A 14 11.16 6.19 -16.28
N ASP A 15 10.80 4.94 -16.04
CA ASP A 15 10.17 4.05 -17.03
C ASP A 15 8.64 4.15 -16.96
N CYS A 16 8.12 5.26 -16.43
CA CYS A 16 6.71 5.65 -16.39
C CYS A 16 6.41 6.86 -17.30
N ARG A 17 7.26 7.11 -18.30
CA ARG A 17 7.30 8.35 -19.10
C ARG A 17 7.51 9.63 -18.27
N GLY A 18 8.25 9.51 -17.17
CA GLY A 18 8.56 10.62 -16.28
C GLY A 18 7.77 10.62 -14.98
N PHE A 19 8.33 11.30 -13.99
CA PHE A 19 7.76 11.40 -12.65
C PHE A 19 6.50 12.24 -12.66
N CYS A 20 5.43 11.80 -12.00
CA CYS A 20 4.38 12.72 -11.57
C CYS A 20 4.97 13.76 -10.60
N SER A 21 4.38 14.95 -10.54
CA SER A 21 4.79 16.01 -9.61
C SER A 21 4.80 15.55 -8.15
N TYR A 22 3.89 14.64 -7.79
CA TYR A 22 3.69 14.05 -6.47
C TYR A 22 4.30 12.65 -6.30
N CYS A 23 5.15 12.19 -7.24
CA CYS A 23 5.66 10.82 -7.23
C CYS A 23 6.54 10.53 -5.99
N TYR A 24 6.23 9.45 -5.27
CA TYR A 24 6.95 9.01 -4.07
C TYR A 24 8.46 8.78 -4.31
N PHE A 25 8.85 8.34 -5.51
CA PHE A 25 10.24 8.06 -5.86
C PHE A 25 11.00 9.27 -6.42
N LYS A 26 10.33 10.42 -6.58
CA LYS A 26 10.97 11.64 -7.06
C LYS A 26 12.02 12.12 -6.04
N HIS A 27 13.16 12.57 -6.55
CA HIS A 27 14.30 13.08 -5.74
C HIS A 27 15.02 12.07 -4.84
N VAL A 28 14.69 10.77 -4.89
CA VAL A 28 15.41 9.73 -4.15
C VAL A 28 16.86 9.64 -4.62
N LYS A 29 17.82 9.69 -3.69
CA LYS A 29 19.27 9.63 -3.96
C LYS A 29 19.95 8.57 -3.10
N GLY A 30 20.81 7.76 -3.72
CA GLY A 30 21.67 6.80 -3.02
C GLY A 30 20.92 5.61 -2.42
N THR A 31 21.69 4.71 -1.78
CA THR A 31 21.19 3.52 -1.08
C THR A 31 21.35 3.70 0.42
N THR A 32 20.24 3.65 1.16
CA THR A 32 20.25 3.58 2.62
C THR A 32 19.64 2.25 3.04
N ALA A 33 20.42 1.43 3.73
CA ALA A 33 19.91 0.20 4.33
C ALA A 33 19.24 0.57 5.65
N PHE A 34 17.90 0.56 5.69
CA PHE A 34 17.15 0.88 6.92
C PHE A 34 17.26 -0.20 8.01
N GLY A 35 17.56 -1.43 7.61
CA GLY A 35 17.34 -2.61 8.45
C GLY A 35 15.87 -3.07 8.41
N CYS A 36 15.64 -4.35 8.69
CA CYS A 36 14.30 -4.93 8.85
C CYS A 36 14.42 -6.33 9.47
N ARG A 37 13.28 -6.99 9.68
CA ARG A 37 13.20 -8.37 10.20
C ARG A 37 13.93 -9.44 9.37
N PHE A 38 14.23 -9.18 8.10
CA PHE A 38 14.91 -10.12 7.20
C PHE A 38 16.43 -9.93 7.18
N CYS A 39 16.94 -8.91 7.87
CA CYS A 39 18.37 -8.71 8.01
C CYS A 39 18.98 -9.81 8.88
N LEU A 40 20.21 -10.21 8.56
CA LEU A 40 20.95 -11.14 9.42
C LEU A 40 21.27 -10.46 10.77
N PRO A 41 21.40 -11.22 11.87
CA PRO A 41 21.63 -10.64 13.20
C PRO A 41 22.85 -9.70 13.31
N PHE A 42 23.87 -9.91 12.48
CA PHE A 42 25.14 -9.16 12.49
C PHE A 42 25.31 -8.22 11.27
N GLN A 43 24.28 -8.06 10.43
CA GLN A 43 24.37 -7.26 9.21
C GLN A 43 23.09 -6.45 9.01
N ILE A 44 23.24 -5.12 8.92
CA ILE A 44 22.16 -4.22 8.50
C ILE A 44 22.18 -4.16 6.97
N GLY A 45 21.01 -4.38 6.36
CA GLY A 45 20.87 -4.41 4.91
C GLY A 45 20.68 -5.83 4.38
N CYS A 46 19.44 -6.15 4.05
CA CYS A 46 19.08 -7.29 3.20
C CYS A 46 18.54 -6.75 1.87
N ASP A 47 18.24 -7.67 0.94
CA ASP A 47 17.66 -7.31 -0.34
C ASP A 47 16.36 -6.50 -0.19
N TYR A 48 15.47 -6.93 0.69
CA TYR A 48 14.19 -6.25 0.91
C TYR A 48 14.36 -4.79 1.34
N CYS A 49 15.09 -4.52 2.43
CA CYS A 49 15.20 -3.15 2.99
C CYS A 49 16.22 -2.23 2.31
N THR A 50 16.92 -2.73 1.28
CA THR A 50 17.90 -1.95 0.51
C THR A 50 17.39 -1.76 -0.92
N ARG A 51 17.05 -2.91 -1.53
CA ARG A 51 16.49 -3.18 -2.85
C ARG A 51 15.01 -2.79 -2.98
N GLY A 52 14.21 -3.63 -2.34
CA GLY A 52 12.76 -3.74 -2.56
C GLY A 52 11.98 -2.48 -2.22
N VAL A 53 12.31 -1.79 -1.12
CA VAL A 53 11.60 -0.56 -0.70
C VAL A 53 11.71 0.56 -1.73
N ARG A 54 12.78 0.56 -2.54
CA ARG A 54 13.02 1.57 -3.57
C ARG A 54 12.49 1.12 -4.93
N GLU A 55 12.01 -0.12 -5.04
CA GLU A 55 11.72 -0.77 -6.32
C GLU A 55 12.89 -0.54 -7.30
N GLU A 56 14.11 -0.83 -6.83
CA GLU A 56 15.32 -0.55 -7.59
C GLU A 56 15.51 -1.58 -8.70
N TYR A 57 15.09 -1.19 -9.91
CA TYR A 57 15.33 -1.92 -11.15
C TYR A 57 16.39 -1.23 -12.02
N SER A 58 17.08 -1.97 -12.88
CA SER A 58 17.97 -1.41 -13.90
C SER A 58 17.21 -0.77 -15.07
N GLY A 59 15.96 -1.21 -15.28
CA GLY A 59 15.07 -0.83 -16.36
C GLY A 59 14.01 -1.91 -16.55
N PHE A 60 13.21 -1.80 -17.61
CA PHE A 60 12.35 -2.90 -18.03
C PHE A 60 13.19 -4.11 -18.48
N LYS A 61 12.72 -5.31 -18.12
CA LYS A 61 13.28 -6.57 -18.63
C LYS A 61 12.86 -6.75 -20.09
N ASP A 62 13.72 -7.31 -20.93
CA ASP A 62 13.32 -7.69 -22.30
C ASP A 62 12.28 -8.81 -22.29
N LEU A 63 11.46 -8.91 -23.34
CA LEU A 63 10.36 -9.87 -23.42
C LEU A 63 10.81 -11.32 -23.20
N ARG A 64 12.00 -11.69 -23.69
CA ARG A 64 12.53 -13.05 -23.51
C ARG A 64 12.81 -13.34 -22.04
N THR A 65 13.47 -12.42 -21.34
CA THR A 65 13.70 -12.56 -19.89
C THR A 65 12.38 -12.70 -19.13
N VAL A 66 11.38 -11.87 -19.45
CA VAL A 66 10.05 -11.96 -18.83
C VAL A 66 9.39 -13.32 -19.11
N ALA A 67 9.46 -13.81 -20.35
CA ALA A 67 8.88 -15.10 -20.74
C ALA A 67 9.58 -16.28 -20.04
N ASP A 68 10.92 -16.27 -19.98
CA ASP A 68 11.71 -17.31 -19.32
C ASP A 68 11.41 -17.38 -17.81
N GLU A 69 11.30 -16.23 -17.13
CA GLU A 69 10.92 -16.14 -15.72
C GLU A 69 9.47 -16.60 -15.49
N THR A 70 8.55 -16.19 -16.37
CA THR A 70 7.14 -16.60 -16.31
C THR A 70 7.02 -18.12 -16.45
N LEU A 71 7.71 -18.73 -17.42
CA LEU A 71 7.74 -20.18 -17.61
C LEU A 71 8.33 -20.92 -16.40
N ALA A 72 9.40 -20.39 -15.81
CA ALA A 72 9.98 -20.96 -14.58
C ALA A 72 8.99 -20.93 -13.41
N ASN A 73 8.24 -19.83 -13.25
CA ASN A 73 7.23 -19.71 -12.21
C ASN A 73 6.05 -20.66 -12.44
N LEU A 74 5.64 -20.86 -13.69
CA LEU A 74 4.58 -21.80 -14.07
C LEU A 74 4.91 -23.24 -13.66
N GLN A 75 6.16 -23.67 -13.87
CA GLN A 75 6.62 -25.00 -13.44
C GLN A 75 6.49 -25.22 -11.91
N GLY A 76 6.46 -24.14 -11.12
CA GLY A 76 6.29 -24.20 -9.67
C GLY A 76 4.84 -24.16 -9.18
N ILE A 77 3.90 -23.65 -9.99
CA ILE A 77 2.51 -23.35 -9.58
C ILE A 77 1.53 -24.49 -9.92
N GLY A 78 1.85 -25.36 -10.89
CA GLY A 78 0.98 -26.44 -11.35
C GLY A 78 0.04 -26.00 -12.49
N ASP A 79 -0.88 -26.89 -12.90
CA ASP A 79 -1.66 -26.73 -14.15
C ASP A 79 -2.87 -25.78 -14.04
N ASP A 80 -3.37 -25.48 -12.84
CA ASP A 80 -4.51 -24.58 -12.65
C ASP A 80 -3.99 -23.18 -12.30
N ILE A 81 -4.28 -22.16 -13.11
CA ILE A 81 -3.94 -20.75 -12.84
C ILE A 81 -5.24 -19.96 -12.85
N ASP A 82 -5.58 -19.34 -11.72
CA ASP A 82 -6.81 -18.57 -11.61
C ASP A 82 -6.68 -17.17 -12.23
N ARG A 83 -5.47 -16.60 -12.21
CA ARG A 83 -5.19 -15.24 -12.68
C ARG A 83 -3.72 -15.01 -12.96
N ILE A 84 -3.42 -14.26 -14.02
CA ILE A 84 -2.08 -13.74 -14.32
C ILE A 84 -2.07 -12.23 -14.04
N THR A 85 -1.24 -11.78 -13.11
CA THR A 85 -1.07 -10.36 -12.78
C THR A 85 0.20 -9.81 -13.41
N ILE A 86 0.06 -8.83 -14.30
CA ILE A 86 1.15 -8.06 -14.88
C ILE A 86 1.48 -6.89 -13.94
N SER A 87 2.73 -6.80 -13.51
CA SER A 87 3.20 -5.76 -12.58
C SER A 87 4.68 -5.44 -12.81
N GLY A 88 5.18 -4.37 -12.21
CA GLY A 88 6.58 -3.96 -12.25
C GLY A 88 6.80 -2.68 -11.47
N GLY A 89 8.07 -2.29 -11.27
CA GLY A 89 8.39 -0.96 -10.72
C GLY A 89 8.14 0.18 -11.71
N GLY A 90 8.22 -0.10 -13.01
CA GLY A 90 7.79 0.81 -14.08
C GLY A 90 6.29 0.72 -14.32
N ASP A 91 5.74 1.65 -15.11
CA ASP A 91 4.33 1.57 -15.50
C ASP A 91 4.17 0.55 -16.64
N PRO A 92 3.38 -0.53 -16.49
CA PRO A 92 3.16 -1.51 -17.56
C PRO A 92 2.69 -0.92 -18.88
N SER A 93 1.91 0.17 -18.87
CA SER A 93 1.51 0.86 -20.11
C SER A 93 2.70 1.41 -20.90
N CYS A 94 3.83 1.68 -20.24
CA CYS A 94 5.05 2.19 -20.84
C CYS A 94 6.03 1.08 -21.27
N TYR A 95 5.67 -0.19 -21.07
CA TYR A 95 6.54 -1.31 -21.43
C TYR A 95 6.68 -1.42 -22.96
N PRO A 96 7.90 -1.42 -23.53
CA PRO A 96 8.09 -1.34 -24.98
C PRO A 96 7.46 -2.50 -25.77
N GLU A 97 7.46 -3.71 -25.19
CA GLU A 97 6.97 -4.95 -25.82
C GLU A 97 5.62 -5.37 -25.23
N PHE A 98 4.81 -4.41 -24.75
CA PHE A 98 3.58 -4.69 -24.01
C PHE A 98 2.52 -5.47 -24.81
N ARG A 99 2.35 -5.15 -26.10
CA ARG A 99 1.40 -5.89 -26.95
C ARG A 99 1.82 -7.35 -27.13
N ASP A 100 3.08 -7.58 -27.47
CA ASP A 100 3.64 -8.92 -27.66
C ASP A 100 3.55 -9.75 -26.37
N LEU A 101 3.81 -9.12 -25.22
CA LEU A 101 3.62 -9.76 -23.92
C LEU A 101 2.16 -10.15 -23.67
N VAL A 102 1.22 -9.24 -23.92
CA VAL A 102 -0.21 -9.51 -23.69
C VAL A 102 -0.71 -10.64 -24.60
N GLU A 103 -0.29 -10.68 -25.87
CA GLU A 103 -0.60 -11.81 -26.77
C GLU A 103 -0.02 -13.13 -26.26
N LEU A 104 1.24 -13.12 -25.81
CA LEU A 104 1.89 -14.29 -25.23
C LEU A 104 1.12 -14.82 -24.02
N LEU A 105 0.76 -13.94 -23.08
CA LEU A 105 0.04 -14.31 -21.86
C LEU A 105 -1.41 -14.69 -22.16
N GLY A 106 -2.07 -14.01 -23.09
CA GLY A 106 -3.45 -14.31 -23.50
C GLY A 106 -3.61 -15.70 -24.09
N SER A 107 -2.55 -16.25 -24.74
CA SER A 107 -2.53 -17.62 -25.25
C SER A 107 -2.64 -18.71 -24.16
N MET A 108 -2.46 -18.33 -22.90
CA MET A 108 -2.60 -19.23 -21.75
C MET A 108 -4.05 -19.41 -21.28
N GLU A 109 -5.00 -18.65 -21.85
CA GLU A 109 -6.44 -18.70 -21.55
C GLU A 109 -6.82 -18.43 -20.08
N ALA A 110 -5.86 -17.98 -19.25
CA ALA A 110 -6.10 -17.53 -17.89
C ALA A 110 -6.45 -16.03 -17.88
N PRO A 111 -7.36 -15.56 -17.00
CA PRO A 111 -7.71 -14.14 -16.90
C PRO A 111 -6.49 -13.27 -16.61
N LEU A 112 -6.29 -12.24 -17.42
CA LEU A 112 -5.23 -11.26 -17.22
C LEU A 112 -5.71 -10.14 -16.30
N HIS A 113 -4.78 -9.66 -15.47
CA HIS A 113 -4.95 -8.54 -14.57
C HIS A 113 -3.73 -7.62 -14.65
N ILE A 114 -3.95 -6.31 -14.74
CA ILE A 114 -2.86 -5.32 -14.62
C ILE A 114 -2.90 -4.77 -13.20
N GLY A 115 -1.89 -5.13 -12.41
CA GLY A 115 -1.83 -4.80 -10.98
C GLY A 115 -1.60 -3.32 -10.69
N TYR A 116 -1.11 -2.55 -11.67
CA TYR A 116 -1.00 -1.10 -11.62
C TYR A 116 -0.76 -0.56 -13.02
N THR A 117 -1.41 0.53 -13.40
CA THR A 117 -0.97 1.39 -14.51
C THR A 117 -1.48 2.82 -14.31
N SER A 118 -0.76 3.82 -14.81
CA SER A 118 -1.27 5.19 -14.93
C SER A 118 -1.81 5.50 -16.33
N GLY A 119 -1.58 4.60 -17.28
CA GLY A 119 -1.99 4.69 -18.68
C GLY A 119 -1.28 5.74 -19.52
N LYS A 120 -0.25 6.41 -19.00
CA LYS A 120 0.55 7.39 -19.76
C LYS A 120 1.22 6.82 -21.01
N GLY A 121 1.42 5.50 -21.05
CA GLY A 121 1.98 4.81 -22.21
C GLY A 121 0.94 4.41 -23.26
N PHE A 122 -0.35 4.56 -22.96
CA PHE A 122 -1.44 4.24 -23.88
C PHE A 122 -1.82 5.44 -24.76
N ASP A 123 -1.08 5.60 -25.86
CA ASP A 123 -1.29 6.71 -26.80
C ASP A 123 -2.46 6.49 -27.79
N ASP A 124 -2.93 5.25 -27.93
CA ASP A 124 -4.00 4.87 -28.84
C ASP A 124 -5.13 4.16 -28.07
N PRO A 125 -6.35 4.73 -28.02
CA PRO A 125 -7.51 4.11 -27.37
C PRO A 125 -7.83 2.69 -27.83
N ALA A 126 -7.43 2.29 -29.04
CA ALA A 126 -7.62 0.93 -29.54
C ALA A 126 -6.81 -0.13 -28.76
N ILE A 127 -5.83 0.26 -27.93
CA ILE A 127 -5.18 -0.69 -27.01
C ILE A 127 -6.18 -1.31 -26.05
N ALA A 128 -7.22 -0.59 -25.62
CA ALA A 128 -8.22 -1.13 -24.70
C ALA A 128 -8.91 -2.37 -25.28
N ASP A 129 -9.38 -2.26 -26.53
CA ASP A 129 -10.07 -3.35 -27.23
C ASP A 129 -9.13 -4.56 -27.37
N PHE A 130 -7.88 -4.31 -27.77
CA PHE A 130 -6.85 -5.34 -27.86
C PHE A 130 -6.60 -6.05 -26.52
N LEU A 131 -6.54 -5.32 -25.40
CA LEU A 131 -6.33 -5.92 -24.07
C LEU A 131 -7.52 -6.80 -23.68
N ILE A 132 -8.75 -6.33 -23.92
CA ILE A 132 -9.99 -7.06 -23.63
C ILE A 132 -10.04 -8.35 -24.48
N GLU A 133 -9.77 -8.26 -25.78
CA GLU A 133 -9.75 -9.40 -26.70
C GLU A 133 -8.70 -10.46 -26.31
N ASN A 134 -7.62 -10.05 -25.65
CA ASN A 134 -6.57 -10.94 -25.13
C ASN A 134 -6.80 -11.38 -23.67
N GLY A 135 -8.01 -11.21 -23.13
CA GLY A 135 -8.38 -11.78 -21.83
C GLY A 135 -8.08 -10.91 -20.62
N LEU A 136 -7.82 -9.60 -20.80
CA LEU A 136 -7.83 -8.67 -19.68
C LEU A 136 -9.21 -8.65 -19.03
N SER A 137 -9.24 -8.87 -17.72
CA SER A 137 -10.47 -9.02 -16.92
C SER A 137 -10.55 -8.05 -15.75
N GLU A 138 -9.39 -7.53 -15.31
CA GLU A 138 -9.28 -6.61 -14.18
C GLU A 138 -8.11 -5.64 -14.42
N VAL A 139 -8.24 -4.39 -13.97
CA VAL A 139 -7.12 -3.43 -13.97
C VAL A 139 -7.19 -2.48 -12.77
N SER A 140 -6.03 -2.25 -12.16
CA SER A 140 -5.82 -1.16 -11.20
C SER A 140 -5.25 0.07 -11.93
N TYR A 141 -6.04 1.14 -12.03
CA TYR A 141 -5.73 2.29 -12.90
C TYR A 141 -5.62 3.60 -12.12
N THR A 142 -4.45 4.25 -12.13
CA THR A 142 -4.25 5.56 -11.50
C THR A 142 -4.79 6.68 -12.40
N VAL A 143 -5.96 7.18 -12.04
CA VAL A 143 -6.67 8.24 -12.79
C VAL A 143 -6.17 9.63 -12.43
N PHE A 144 -5.79 9.87 -11.16
CA PHE A 144 -5.50 11.19 -10.57
C PHE A 144 -6.65 12.21 -10.63
N ALA A 145 -7.15 12.52 -11.83
CA ALA A 145 -8.32 13.33 -12.11
C ALA A 145 -8.91 12.94 -13.47
N ALA A 146 -10.22 13.09 -13.64
CA ALA A 146 -10.88 12.95 -14.95
C ALA A 146 -10.67 14.17 -15.88
N ASP A 147 -10.04 15.23 -15.37
CA ASP A 147 -9.63 16.39 -16.15
C ASP A 147 -8.27 16.13 -16.86
N PRO A 148 -8.23 16.14 -18.20
CA PRO A 148 -7.00 15.92 -18.95
C PRO A 148 -5.93 17.01 -18.71
N ASP A 149 -6.33 18.26 -18.40
CA ASP A 149 -5.39 19.34 -18.13
C ASP A 149 -4.66 19.12 -16.80
N LEU A 150 -5.37 18.64 -15.78
CA LEU A 150 -4.76 18.25 -14.51
C LEU A 150 -3.82 17.05 -14.68
N ARG A 151 -4.21 16.03 -15.47
CA ARG A 151 -3.31 14.91 -15.79
C ARG A 151 -2.04 15.40 -16.50
N ARG A 152 -2.17 16.28 -17.50
CA ARG A 152 -1.02 16.85 -18.21
C ARG A 152 -0.10 17.63 -17.28
N GLN A 153 -0.67 18.45 -16.41
CA GLN A 153 0.11 19.29 -15.50
C GLN A 153 0.78 18.49 -14.39
N TRP A 154 0.06 17.59 -13.73
CA TRP A 154 0.50 16.96 -12.49
C TRP A 154 1.05 15.56 -12.66
N MET A 155 0.48 14.78 -13.57
CA MET A 155 1.05 13.48 -13.94
C MET A 155 2.14 13.63 -15.00
N HIS A 156 2.18 14.73 -15.75
CA HIS A 156 3.00 14.85 -16.97
C HIS A 156 2.62 13.76 -17.98
N ASP A 157 1.32 13.45 -18.05
CA ASP A 157 0.77 12.58 -19.08
C ASP A 157 0.91 13.27 -20.44
N PRO A 158 1.62 12.66 -21.42
CA PRO A 158 1.80 13.26 -22.74
C PRO A 158 0.51 13.26 -23.58
N THR A 159 -0.39 12.32 -23.31
CA THR A 159 -1.59 12.04 -24.13
C THR A 159 -2.80 11.77 -23.23
N PRO A 160 -3.17 12.71 -22.33
CA PRO A 160 -4.18 12.46 -21.31
C PRO A 160 -5.57 12.17 -21.86
N GLU A 161 -5.92 12.69 -23.04
CA GLU A 161 -7.16 12.35 -23.72
C GLU A 161 -7.20 10.87 -24.15
N ALA A 162 -6.07 10.34 -24.63
CA ALA A 162 -5.98 8.94 -25.04
C ALA A 162 -6.02 8.01 -23.83
N SER A 163 -5.27 8.34 -22.77
CA SER A 163 -5.26 7.55 -21.55
C SER A 163 -6.64 7.52 -20.86
N LEU A 164 -7.35 8.65 -20.80
CA LEU A 164 -8.73 8.68 -20.30
C LEU A 164 -9.72 7.92 -21.20
N ALA A 165 -9.55 7.97 -22.52
CA ALA A 165 -10.37 7.20 -23.45
C ALA A 165 -10.14 5.68 -23.33
N VAL A 166 -8.91 5.25 -23.00
CA VAL A 166 -8.64 3.84 -22.66
C VAL A 166 -9.36 3.45 -21.37
N LEU A 167 -9.23 4.26 -20.32
CA LEU A 167 -9.90 4.03 -19.05
C LEU A 167 -11.42 3.90 -19.22
N ASP A 168 -12.04 4.80 -20.00
CA ASP A 168 -13.46 4.78 -20.33
C ASP A 168 -13.90 3.44 -20.95
N ARG A 169 -13.17 2.97 -21.97
CA ARG A 169 -13.45 1.68 -22.62
C ARG A 169 -13.30 0.49 -21.67
N LEU A 170 -12.27 0.50 -20.82
CA LEU A 170 -12.04 -0.56 -19.86
C LEU A 170 -13.15 -0.61 -18.80
N CYS A 171 -13.60 0.53 -18.27
CA CYS A 171 -14.68 0.59 -17.30
C CYS A 171 -15.98 -0.04 -17.81
N GLY A 172 -16.25 0.09 -19.12
CA GLY A 172 -17.45 -0.49 -19.75
C GLY A 172 -17.37 -1.99 -20.02
N ALA A 173 -16.20 -2.62 -19.88
CA ALA A 173 -15.96 -3.99 -20.33
C ALA A 173 -15.41 -4.94 -19.26
N ILE A 174 -14.63 -4.43 -18.30
CA ILE A 174 -13.88 -5.23 -17.32
C ILE A 174 -13.97 -4.62 -15.92
N ASP A 175 -13.43 -5.32 -14.91
CA ASP A 175 -13.39 -4.79 -13.54
C ASP A 175 -12.27 -3.75 -13.41
N VAL A 176 -12.65 -2.47 -13.36
CA VAL A 176 -11.71 -1.37 -13.15
C VAL A 176 -11.75 -0.89 -11.70
N TYR A 177 -10.61 -0.93 -11.04
CA TYR A 177 -10.37 -0.28 -9.75
C TYR A 177 -9.49 0.94 -9.97
N ALA A 178 -10.09 2.12 -9.87
CA ALA A 178 -9.37 3.37 -10.06
C ALA A 178 -8.58 3.74 -8.79
N ALA A 179 -7.52 4.54 -8.95
CA ALA A 179 -6.75 5.07 -7.84
C ALA A 179 -6.41 6.55 -8.06
N ALA A 180 -6.39 7.35 -7.00
CA ALA A 180 -6.01 8.76 -7.06
C ALA A 180 -5.23 9.20 -5.82
N VAL A 181 -4.07 9.83 -6.03
CA VAL A 181 -3.40 10.59 -4.98
C VAL A 181 -4.08 11.94 -4.86
N VAL A 182 -4.58 12.28 -3.67
CA VAL A 182 -5.37 13.49 -3.41
C VAL A 182 -4.47 14.59 -2.86
N LEU A 183 -4.36 15.71 -3.57
CA LEU A 183 -3.59 16.89 -3.23
C LEU A 183 -4.53 18.06 -2.91
N PRO A 184 -4.40 18.69 -1.72
CA PRO A 184 -5.18 19.88 -1.38
C PRO A 184 -5.01 21.03 -2.37
N GLY A 185 -6.14 21.58 -2.83
CA GLY A 185 -6.19 22.72 -3.75
C GLY A 185 -5.85 22.37 -5.20
N VAL A 186 -5.76 21.08 -5.54
CA VAL A 186 -5.37 20.59 -6.87
C VAL A 186 -6.45 19.69 -7.45
N ASN A 187 -6.64 18.52 -6.83
CA ASN A 187 -7.59 17.51 -7.28
C ASN A 187 -8.45 16.98 -6.12
N ASP A 188 -8.59 17.75 -5.04
CA ASP A 188 -9.60 17.56 -4.00
C ASP A 188 -10.85 18.42 -4.27
N GLY A 189 -11.82 18.40 -3.35
CA GLY A 189 -13.06 19.16 -3.49
C GLY A 189 -13.81 18.83 -4.77
N GLU A 190 -14.38 19.84 -5.44
CA GLU A 190 -15.22 19.68 -6.64
C GLU A 190 -14.57 18.84 -7.75
N THR A 191 -13.27 18.99 -7.98
CA THR A 191 -12.53 18.19 -8.97
C THR A 191 -12.57 16.69 -8.66
N LEU A 192 -12.43 16.34 -7.37
CA LEU A 192 -12.52 14.95 -6.93
C LEU A 192 -13.94 14.41 -7.11
N GLU A 193 -14.94 15.22 -6.80
CA GLU A 193 -16.35 14.86 -6.99
C GLU A 193 -16.69 14.59 -8.46
N GLN A 194 -16.22 15.47 -9.35
CA GLN A 194 -16.36 15.30 -10.79
C GLN A 194 -15.64 14.03 -11.28
N THR A 195 -14.45 13.74 -10.74
CA THR A 195 -13.73 12.51 -11.05
C THR A 195 -14.50 11.27 -10.58
N CYS A 196 -15.11 11.32 -9.40
CA CYS A 196 -15.94 10.23 -8.89
C CYS A 196 -17.18 10.00 -9.78
N ALA A 197 -17.90 11.07 -10.12
CA ALA A 197 -19.05 10.98 -11.02
C ALA A 197 -18.67 10.42 -12.39
N TRP A 198 -17.56 10.88 -12.96
CA TRP A 198 -17.06 10.42 -14.25
C TRP A 198 -16.76 8.92 -14.26
N LEU A 199 -16.14 8.40 -13.19
CA LEU A 199 -15.82 6.98 -13.03
C LEU A 199 -17.07 6.12 -12.84
N GLU A 200 -17.99 6.58 -12.00
CA GLU A 200 -19.25 5.87 -11.73
C GLU A 200 -20.12 5.75 -12.99
N GLU A 201 -20.28 6.85 -13.73
CA GLU A 201 -21.03 6.87 -15.00
C GLU A 201 -20.51 5.85 -16.02
N ARG A 202 -19.22 5.49 -15.93
CA ARG A 202 -18.53 4.58 -16.86
C ARG A 202 -18.45 3.15 -16.38
N GLY A 203 -18.84 2.88 -15.13
CA GLY A 203 -18.91 1.51 -14.59
C GLY A 203 -17.69 1.05 -13.81
N ALA A 204 -16.82 1.96 -13.34
CA ALA A 204 -15.73 1.60 -12.43
C ALA A 204 -16.27 0.89 -11.17
N LYS A 205 -15.56 -0.13 -10.69
CA LYS A 205 -15.96 -0.94 -9.52
C LYS A 205 -15.64 -0.25 -8.19
N GLY A 206 -14.56 0.51 -8.17
CA GLY A 206 -14.20 1.30 -6.98
C GLY A 206 -13.10 2.31 -7.26
N LEU A 207 -12.89 3.18 -6.26
CA LEU A 207 -11.87 4.22 -6.25
C LEU A 207 -11.07 4.18 -4.95
N ILE A 208 -9.77 3.97 -5.05
CA ILE A 208 -8.82 4.02 -3.95
C ILE A 208 -8.20 5.41 -3.88
N LEU A 209 -8.50 6.15 -2.83
CA LEU A 209 -7.92 7.44 -2.55
C LEU A 209 -6.65 7.27 -1.71
N MET A 210 -5.58 7.94 -2.10
CA MET A 210 -4.31 7.96 -1.38
C MET A 210 -4.07 9.39 -0.89
N ARG A 211 -3.94 9.58 0.42
CA ARG A 211 -3.59 10.90 0.94
C ARG A 211 -2.15 11.24 0.53
N PHE A 212 -1.95 12.43 -0.04
CA PHE A 212 -0.62 12.86 -0.43
C PHE A 212 0.32 12.97 0.79
N ALA A 213 1.44 12.24 0.73
CA ALA A 213 2.52 12.33 1.70
C ALA A 213 3.59 13.30 1.21
N ASN A 214 3.89 14.32 2.01
CA ASN A 214 4.91 15.34 1.69
C ASN A 214 6.03 15.40 2.73
N ARG A 215 5.96 14.64 3.82
CA ARG A 215 6.94 14.67 4.91
C ARG A 215 7.32 13.27 5.38
N THR A 216 8.42 13.19 6.14
CA THR A 216 8.93 11.93 6.67
C THR A 216 7.96 11.25 7.63
N ASP A 217 7.26 12.02 8.48
CA ASP A 217 6.22 11.50 9.40
C ASP A 217 5.04 10.86 8.65
N GLN A 218 4.85 11.20 7.38
CA GLN A 218 3.76 10.69 6.54
C GLN A 218 4.13 9.46 5.71
N GLY A 219 5.33 8.90 5.92
CA GLY A 219 5.78 7.69 5.23
C GLY A 219 6.85 7.91 4.16
N LEU A 220 7.27 9.15 3.89
CA LEU A 220 8.43 9.40 3.02
C LEU A 220 9.74 8.99 3.71
N ILE A 221 10.14 7.73 3.57
CA ILE A 221 11.33 7.19 4.24
C ILE A 221 12.60 7.27 3.39
N LEU A 222 12.48 7.56 2.08
CA LEU A 222 13.61 7.52 1.14
C LEU A 222 14.46 8.80 1.10
N GLY A 223 14.41 9.62 2.15
CA GLY A 223 15.25 10.82 2.28
C GLY A 223 14.97 11.92 1.25
N ASN A 224 13.78 11.90 0.65
CA ASN A 224 13.37 12.77 -0.45
C ASN A 224 12.25 13.75 -0.08
N ALA A 225 11.96 13.89 1.23
CA ALA A 225 11.01 14.88 1.73
C ALA A 225 11.65 16.28 1.84
N PRO A 226 10.88 17.37 1.61
CA PRO A 226 9.53 17.35 1.04
C PRO A 226 9.54 17.03 -0.46
N LEU A 227 8.45 16.42 -0.95
CA LEU A 227 8.29 16.15 -2.38
C LEU A 227 7.93 17.42 -3.17
N ILE A 228 7.05 18.25 -2.60
CA ILE A 228 6.62 19.53 -3.19
C ILE A 228 6.75 20.61 -2.11
N GLU A 229 7.63 21.58 -2.34
CA GLU A 229 7.85 22.68 -1.41
C GLU A 229 6.57 23.52 -1.23
N GLY A 230 6.24 23.86 0.03
CA GLY A 230 5.09 24.68 0.37
C GLY A 230 3.71 24.02 0.22
N GLN A 231 3.63 22.83 -0.38
CA GLN A 231 2.37 22.11 -0.58
C GLN A 231 1.77 21.67 0.76
N GLN A 232 0.55 22.11 1.03
CA GLN A 232 -0.25 21.65 2.16
C GLN A 232 -0.69 20.20 1.94
N VAL A 233 -0.97 19.51 3.05
CA VAL A 233 -1.42 18.11 3.08
C VAL A 233 -2.61 18.03 4.02
N HIS A 234 -3.62 17.24 3.67
CA HIS A 234 -4.72 16.96 4.59
C HIS A 234 -4.19 16.31 5.87
N THR A 235 -4.82 16.60 6.98
CA THR A 235 -4.72 15.77 8.18
C THR A 235 -5.34 14.39 7.91
N VAL A 236 -5.07 13.42 8.78
CA VAL A 236 -5.66 12.08 8.67
C VAL A 236 -7.19 12.15 8.83
N ASP A 237 -7.68 12.99 9.74
CA ASP A 237 -9.10 13.12 10.01
C ASP A 237 -9.84 13.81 8.85
N GLU A 238 -9.33 14.93 8.33
CA GLU A 238 -9.91 15.60 7.15
C GLU A 238 -9.97 14.66 5.93
N PHE A 239 -8.91 13.88 5.70
CA PHE A 239 -8.90 12.92 4.59
C PHE A 239 -9.89 11.78 4.80
N HIS A 240 -10.03 11.29 6.03
CA HIS A 240 -11.02 10.27 6.37
C HIS A 240 -12.46 10.76 6.16
N GLU A 241 -12.74 12.01 6.50
CA GLU A 241 -14.04 12.66 6.23
C GLU A 241 -14.32 12.77 4.73
N ILE A 242 -13.34 13.19 3.92
CA ILE A 242 -13.46 13.23 2.45
C ILE A 242 -13.82 11.85 1.88
N VAL A 243 -13.10 10.81 2.30
CA VAL A 243 -13.34 9.43 1.84
C VAL A 243 -14.75 8.96 2.22
N THR A 244 -15.18 9.27 3.45
CA THR A 244 -16.49 8.87 3.96
C THR A 244 -17.63 9.58 3.22
N ASP A 245 -17.54 10.90 3.03
CA ASP A 245 -18.54 11.69 2.30
C ASP A 245 -18.70 11.19 0.86
N LEU A 246 -17.59 10.95 0.17
CA LEU A 246 -17.62 10.44 -1.21
C LEU A 246 -18.25 9.04 -1.26
N ASN A 247 -17.87 8.14 -0.35
CA ASN A 247 -18.44 6.78 -0.30
C ASN A 247 -19.95 6.79 0.03
N GLU A 248 -20.48 7.81 0.71
CA GLU A 248 -21.92 7.95 0.97
C GLU A 248 -22.70 8.47 -0.25
N ARG A 249 -22.04 9.25 -1.10
CA ARG A 249 -22.66 9.92 -2.25
C ARG A 249 -22.63 9.12 -3.54
N PHE A 250 -21.64 8.26 -3.70
CA PHE A 250 -21.46 7.40 -4.87
C PHE A 250 -21.76 5.94 -4.53
N SER A 251 -22.26 5.19 -5.51
CA SER A 251 -22.59 3.77 -5.41
C SER A 251 -21.37 2.86 -5.59
N MET A 252 -20.35 3.31 -6.33
CA MET A 252 -19.08 2.60 -6.40
C MET A 252 -18.38 2.63 -5.04
N LYS A 253 -17.61 1.58 -4.72
CA LYS A 253 -16.89 1.51 -3.45
C LYS A 253 -15.74 2.51 -3.43
N ILE A 254 -15.69 3.39 -2.43
CA ILE A 254 -14.60 4.37 -2.27
C ILE A 254 -13.87 4.11 -0.95
N SER A 255 -12.56 3.90 -1.01
CA SER A 255 -11.71 3.67 0.16
C SER A 255 -10.53 4.63 0.18
N GLY A 256 -9.88 4.79 1.33
CA GLY A 256 -8.81 5.77 1.53
C GLY A 256 -7.66 5.27 2.40
N THR A 257 -6.41 5.43 1.94
CA THR A 257 -5.19 5.14 2.73
C THR A 257 -4.56 6.43 3.26
N PRO A 258 -4.15 6.51 4.55
CA PRO A 258 -3.97 5.40 5.49
C PRO A 258 -5.22 4.96 6.28
N LEU A 259 -6.36 5.64 6.15
CA LEU A 259 -7.59 5.33 6.91
C LEU A 259 -8.83 5.88 6.15
N GLY A 260 -9.84 5.12 5.75
CA GLY A 260 -10.07 3.67 5.75
C GLY A 260 -11.07 3.33 4.62
N ASP A 261 -11.76 2.20 4.73
CA ASP A 261 -12.81 1.73 3.83
C ASP A 261 -14.16 1.81 4.56
N PRO A 262 -14.95 2.88 4.34
CA PRO A 262 -16.21 3.11 5.05
C PRO A 262 -17.24 2.01 4.83
N SER A 263 -17.22 1.36 3.66
CA SER A 263 -18.19 0.35 3.27
C SER A 263 -18.14 -0.90 4.16
N ILE A 264 -16.97 -1.24 4.69
CA ILE A 264 -16.80 -2.42 5.56
C ILE A 264 -16.23 -2.10 6.94
N GLY A 265 -15.85 -0.84 7.20
CA GLY A 265 -15.31 -0.38 8.48
C GLY A 265 -13.85 -0.74 8.71
N SER A 266 -13.10 -1.07 7.66
CA SER A 266 -11.65 -1.33 7.73
C SER A 266 -10.88 0.00 7.76
N PRO A 267 -9.71 0.10 8.41
CA PRO A 267 -9.13 -0.86 9.35
C PRO A 267 -9.84 -0.82 10.72
N PHE A 268 -9.64 -1.89 11.49
CA PHE A 268 -10.14 -2.06 12.86
C PHE A 268 -11.67 -2.22 12.96
N ALA A 269 -12.28 -2.85 11.96
CA ALA A 269 -13.72 -3.16 11.92
C ALA A 269 -14.18 -3.94 13.17
N ILE A 270 -13.31 -4.77 13.74
CA ILE A 270 -13.54 -5.56 14.94
C ILE A 270 -13.95 -4.72 16.16
N LEU A 271 -13.61 -3.43 16.21
CA LEU A 271 -14.06 -2.53 17.28
C LEU A 271 -15.58 -2.37 17.33
N HIS A 272 -16.26 -2.63 16.22
CA HIS A 272 -17.71 -2.63 16.11
C HIS A 272 -18.34 -4.02 16.33
N GLU A 273 -17.54 -5.03 16.69
CA GLU A 273 -17.97 -6.42 16.85
C GLU A 273 -17.69 -6.95 18.28
N PRO A 274 -18.51 -6.58 19.29
CA PRO A 274 -18.30 -6.94 20.69
C PRO A 274 -18.14 -8.45 20.95
N ASP A 275 -18.84 -9.29 20.18
CA ASP A 275 -18.78 -10.74 20.36
C ASP A 275 -17.50 -11.35 19.79
N LEU A 276 -16.94 -10.78 18.72
CA LEU A 276 -15.63 -11.16 18.21
C LEU A 276 -14.52 -10.71 19.17
N LEU A 277 -14.61 -9.48 19.69
CA LEU A 277 -13.68 -8.99 20.72
C LEU A 277 -13.65 -9.90 21.96
N LYS A 278 -14.79 -10.47 22.38
CA LYS A 278 -14.81 -11.43 23.50
C LYS A 278 -14.04 -12.71 23.22
N LYS A 279 -14.00 -13.16 21.96
CA LYS A 279 -13.30 -14.38 21.51
C LYS A 279 -11.78 -14.20 21.44
N LEU A 280 -11.27 -12.98 21.30
CA LEU A 280 -9.83 -12.72 21.37
C LEU A 280 -9.25 -13.21 22.70
N PRO A 281 -7.98 -13.67 22.74
CA PRO A 281 -7.32 -14.00 24.00
C PRO A 281 -7.33 -12.81 24.97
N ARG A 282 -7.27 -13.09 26.29
CA ARG A 282 -7.07 -12.02 27.29
C ARG A 282 -5.59 -11.66 27.39
N VAL A 283 -5.30 -10.39 27.59
CA VAL A 283 -3.95 -9.93 27.94
C VAL A 283 -3.71 -10.24 29.41
N ARG A 284 -2.62 -10.94 29.72
CA ARG A 284 -2.27 -11.46 31.06
C ARG A 284 -0.94 -10.94 31.58
N LYS A 285 -0.12 -10.35 30.71
CA LYS A 285 1.23 -9.87 31.02
C LYS A 285 1.45 -8.46 30.49
N ARG A 286 2.54 -7.82 30.91
CA ARG A 286 2.88 -6.45 30.53
C ARG A 286 3.98 -6.41 29.48
N ALA A 287 3.72 -5.66 28.42
CA ALA A 287 4.69 -5.30 27.38
C ALA A 287 4.22 -4.00 26.71
N THR A 288 5.15 -3.12 26.36
CA THR A 288 4.82 -1.95 25.53
C THR A 288 4.67 -2.37 24.09
N VAL A 289 3.63 -1.91 23.41
CA VAL A 289 3.50 -2.04 21.95
C VAL A 289 3.84 -0.70 21.32
N ILE A 290 4.84 -0.64 20.45
CA ILE A 290 5.13 0.55 19.64
C ILE A 290 4.40 0.42 18.30
N THR A 291 3.81 1.50 17.82
CA THR A 291 3.11 1.55 16.52
C THR A 291 3.08 2.98 15.96
N GLY A 292 2.57 3.12 14.74
CA GLY A 292 2.38 4.43 14.10
C GLY A 292 1.25 5.22 14.76
N SER A 293 1.30 6.55 14.65
CA SER A 293 0.36 7.46 15.31
C SER A 293 -1.11 7.23 14.93
N VAL A 294 -1.37 6.81 13.69
CA VAL A 294 -2.73 6.54 13.18
C VAL A 294 -3.34 5.31 13.84
N ALA A 295 -2.60 4.20 13.93
CA ALA A 295 -3.11 2.93 14.46
C ALA A 295 -3.11 2.86 16.00
N ALA A 296 -2.30 3.67 16.67
CA ALA A 296 -2.12 3.64 18.12
C ALA A 296 -3.42 3.70 18.95
N PRO A 297 -4.36 4.64 18.72
CA PRO A 297 -5.59 4.70 19.52
C PRO A 297 -6.46 3.45 19.36
N PHE A 298 -6.55 2.88 18.17
CA PHE A 298 -7.35 1.68 17.89
C PHE A 298 -6.74 0.44 18.57
N ILE A 299 -5.43 0.25 18.44
CA ILE A 299 -4.71 -0.86 19.08
C ILE A 299 -4.81 -0.74 20.61
N GLN A 300 -4.65 0.46 21.18
CA GLN A 300 -4.82 0.69 22.62
C GLN A 300 -6.23 0.29 23.07
N ARG A 301 -7.27 0.68 22.33
CA ARG A 301 -8.66 0.37 22.65
C ARG A 301 -8.91 -1.13 22.65
N ILE A 302 -8.48 -1.85 21.61
CA ILE A 302 -8.65 -3.32 21.51
C ILE A 302 -7.93 -4.03 22.65
N LEU A 303 -6.66 -3.70 22.91
CA LEU A 303 -5.88 -4.31 23.99
C LEU A 303 -6.48 -4.00 25.37
N SER A 304 -7.00 -2.79 25.59
CA SER A 304 -7.66 -2.41 26.85
C SER A 304 -8.95 -3.20 27.08
N ILE A 305 -9.77 -3.41 26.03
CA ILE A 305 -10.96 -4.28 26.08
C ILE A 305 -10.58 -5.72 26.44
N ARG A 306 -9.37 -6.16 26.07
CA ARG A 306 -8.83 -7.48 26.42
C ARG A 306 -8.07 -7.52 27.75
N GLY A 307 -8.06 -6.43 28.52
CA GLY A 307 -7.50 -6.37 29.87
C GLY A 307 -6.04 -5.90 29.93
N SER A 308 -5.49 -5.35 28.85
CA SER A 308 -4.15 -4.76 28.91
C SER A 308 -4.14 -3.52 29.80
N ILE A 309 -3.14 -3.45 30.67
CA ILE A 309 -2.81 -2.26 31.48
C ILE A 309 -1.56 -1.54 30.96
N SER A 310 -0.84 -2.16 30.03
CA SER A 310 0.34 -1.56 29.39
C SER A 310 -0.06 -0.58 28.30
N ARG A 311 0.83 0.39 28.07
CA ARG A 311 0.64 1.45 27.08
C ARG A 311 1.00 0.97 25.68
N VAL A 312 0.21 1.38 24.71
CA VAL A 312 0.59 1.48 23.31
C VAL A 312 1.25 2.83 23.11
N VAL A 313 2.47 2.84 22.57
CA VAL A 313 3.27 4.05 22.35
C VAL A 313 3.28 4.37 20.86
N ALA A 314 2.69 5.50 20.50
CA ALA A 314 2.77 6.06 19.16
C ALA A 314 4.15 6.70 18.94
N VAL A 315 4.80 6.38 17.82
CA VAL A 315 5.84 7.24 17.26
C VAL A 315 5.21 8.38 16.44
N LYS A 316 6.02 9.34 15.99
CA LYS A 316 5.54 10.42 15.11
C LYS A 316 5.05 9.91 13.76
N LYS A 317 5.72 8.88 13.20
CA LYS A 317 5.33 8.23 11.94
C LYS A 317 3.86 7.79 11.99
N GLU A 318 3.11 8.13 10.96
CA GLU A 318 1.70 7.73 10.84
C GLU A 318 1.55 6.23 10.57
N ILE A 319 2.35 5.67 9.66
CA ILE A 319 2.26 4.29 9.18
C ILE A 319 3.28 3.41 9.91
N ALA A 320 2.78 2.44 10.69
CA ALA A 320 3.61 1.57 11.53
C ALA A 320 4.64 0.72 10.76
N CYS A 321 4.35 0.36 9.52
CA CYS A 321 5.24 -0.43 8.67
C CYS A 321 6.45 0.39 8.18
N LEU A 322 6.36 1.72 8.22
CA LEU A 322 7.38 2.64 7.73
C LEU A 322 8.20 3.29 8.88
N ILE A 323 8.11 2.73 10.08
CA ILE A 323 8.90 3.16 11.24
C ILE A 323 10.38 2.83 10.99
N THR A 324 11.26 3.80 11.18
CA THR A 324 12.71 3.64 11.09
C THR A 324 13.40 3.82 12.46
N ALA A 325 14.72 3.65 12.49
CA ALA A 325 15.54 3.93 13.68
C ALA A 325 15.33 5.36 14.22
N ASP A 326 15.21 6.36 13.34
CA ASP A 326 15.00 7.76 13.72
C ASP A 326 13.66 7.97 14.45
N ASP A 327 12.62 7.26 14.03
CA ASP A 327 11.32 7.30 14.68
C ASP A 327 11.39 6.71 16.10
N LEU A 328 12.15 5.62 16.29
CA LEU A 328 12.37 5.02 17.60
C LEU A 328 13.22 5.90 18.51
N ALA A 329 14.20 6.63 17.97
CA ALA A 329 15.03 7.55 18.75
C ALA A 329 14.22 8.69 19.38
N GLY A 330 13.05 9.03 18.81
CA GLY A 330 12.12 10.02 19.35
C GLY A 330 11.22 9.50 20.49
N VAL A 331 11.28 8.21 20.84
CA VAL A 331 10.42 7.61 21.86
C VAL A 331 10.86 8.00 23.27
N ASN A 332 9.90 8.36 24.12
CA ASN A 332 10.16 8.59 25.54
C ASN A 332 10.34 7.25 26.28
N LEU A 333 11.60 6.89 26.55
CA LEU A 333 11.98 5.61 27.16
C LEU A 333 11.39 5.38 28.56
N ALA A 334 11.13 6.44 29.32
CA ALA A 334 10.52 6.34 30.66
C ALA A 334 9.06 5.83 30.63
N LYS A 335 8.45 5.73 29.43
CA LYS A 335 7.10 5.18 29.24
C LYS A 335 7.10 3.71 28.83
N LEU A 336 8.27 3.10 28.64
CA LEU A 336 8.42 1.74 28.15
C LEU A 336 8.52 0.74 29.31
N GLU A 337 7.88 -0.41 29.12
CA GLU A 337 8.08 -1.60 29.95
C GLU A 337 9.42 -2.28 29.59
N ASP A 338 9.81 -3.29 30.36
CA ASP A 338 11.02 -4.10 30.10
C ASP A 338 10.96 -4.87 28.77
N VAL A 339 9.75 -5.13 28.26
CA VAL A 339 9.52 -5.84 27.00
C VAL A 339 8.80 -4.91 26.05
N VAL A 340 9.36 -4.72 24.86
CA VAL A 340 8.83 -3.84 23.83
C VAL A 340 8.55 -4.64 22.56
N ILE A 341 7.31 -4.57 22.07
CA ILE A 341 6.87 -5.20 20.84
C ILE A 341 6.86 -4.16 19.72
N LEU A 342 7.65 -4.42 18.68
CA LEU A 342 7.69 -3.60 17.46
C LEU A 342 6.79 -4.17 16.37
N PRO A 343 6.29 -3.35 15.43
CA PRO A 343 5.61 -3.85 14.25
C PRO A 343 6.51 -4.80 13.46
N GLY A 344 5.94 -5.91 12.97
CA GLY A 344 6.72 -6.93 12.26
C GLY A 344 7.41 -6.39 11.01
N ARG A 345 6.76 -5.43 10.31
CA ARG A 345 7.26 -4.83 9.06
C ARG A 345 8.10 -3.57 9.22
N ALA A 346 8.34 -3.07 10.44
CA ALA A 346 9.10 -1.83 10.64
C ALA A 346 10.55 -1.91 10.12
N PHE A 347 11.00 -0.83 9.48
CA PHE A 347 12.31 -0.66 8.85
C PHE A 347 13.40 -0.24 9.84
N VAL A 348 13.67 -1.13 10.78
CA VAL A 348 14.76 -1.00 11.75
C VAL A 348 15.37 -2.38 11.98
N HIS A 349 16.67 -2.48 12.25
CA HIS A 349 17.29 -3.75 12.64
C HIS A 349 17.00 -4.06 14.12
N ASP A 350 16.83 -5.33 14.48
CA ASP A 350 16.44 -5.73 15.84
C ASP A 350 17.48 -5.31 16.90
N ALA A 351 18.78 -5.47 16.62
CA ALA A 351 19.85 -5.07 17.54
C ALA A 351 19.96 -3.55 17.68
N GLU A 352 19.71 -2.83 16.58
CA GLU A 352 19.67 -1.36 16.60
C GLU A 352 18.47 -0.85 17.40
N ALA A 353 17.28 -1.44 17.19
CA ALA A 353 16.10 -1.13 17.97
C ALA A 353 16.31 -1.36 19.47
N GLN A 354 16.89 -2.51 19.85
CA GLN A 354 17.19 -2.80 21.26
C GLN A 354 18.15 -1.77 21.85
N LYS A 355 19.20 -1.39 21.11
CA LYS A 355 20.15 -0.36 21.54
C LYS A 355 19.47 1.00 21.75
N ILE A 356 18.64 1.43 20.80
CA ILE A 356 17.93 2.71 20.88
C ILE A 356 16.95 2.71 22.07
N LEU A 357 16.15 1.66 22.19
CA LEU A 357 15.11 1.56 23.21
C LEU A 357 15.68 1.29 24.61
N SER A 358 16.96 0.94 24.74
CA SER A 358 17.66 0.73 26.02
C SER A 358 18.66 1.84 26.35
N ALA A 359 18.63 2.97 25.63
CA ALA A 359 19.62 4.03 25.75
C ALA A 359 19.59 4.79 27.10
N ASP A 360 18.54 4.61 27.91
CA ASP A 360 18.43 5.13 29.28
C ASP A 360 19.08 4.21 30.34
N GLY A 361 19.73 3.12 29.92
CA GLY A 361 20.40 2.17 30.80
C GLY A 361 19.50 1.05 31.33
N VAL A 362 18.21 1.03 30.99
CA VAL A 362 17.32 -0.11 31.26
C VAL A 362 17.42 -1.09 30.09
N ASP A 363 17.88 -2.31 30.35
CA ASP A 363 17.96 -3.36 29.35
C ASP A 363 16.55 -3.86 28.99
N ARG A 364 16.10 -3.55 27.77
CA ARG A 364 14.77 -3.93 27.26
C ARG A 364 14.89 -5.05 26.24
N GLU A 365 14.02 -6.04 26.37
CA GLU A 365 13.84 -7.10 25.37
C GLU A 365 12.95 -6.57 24.24
N VAL A 366 13.47 -6.54 23.01
CA VAL A 366 12.74 -6.11 21.82
C VAL A 366 12.28 -7.33 21.04
N VAL A 367 10.97 -7.43 20.79
CA VAL A 367 10.35 -8.55 20.09
C VAL A 367 9.53 -8.04 18.90
N ARG A 368 9.51 -8.77 17.79
CA ARG A 368 8.63 -8.48 16.66
C ARG A 368 7.22 -8.99 16.93
N GLY A 369 6.25 -8.10 16.75
CA GLY A 369 4.84 -8.44 16.67
C GLY A 369 4.46 -8.99 15.28
N PRO A 370 3.16 -9.18 15.04
CA PRO A 370 2.64 -9.58 13.74
C PRO A 370 3.03 -8.61 12.62
N GLU A 371 3.07 -9.09 11.39
CA GLU A 371 3.34 -8.25 10.21
C GLU A 371 2.20 -7.28 9.91
N MET A 372 0.97 -7.75 10.14
CA MET A 372 -0.26 -7.01 9.90
C MET A 372 -1.26 -7.29 11.01
N LEU A 373 -2.00 -6.26 11.41
CA LEU A 373 -3.11 -6.37 12.36
C LEU A 373 -4.48 -6.23 11.70
N THR A 374 -4.52 -5.75 10.45
CA THR A 374 -5.72 -5.39 9.70
C THR A 374 -5.40 -5.39 8.20
N ALA A 375 -6.40 -5.20 7.34
CA ALA A 375 -6.22 -4.73 5.98
C ALA A 375 -6.24 -3.19 5.95
N ASP A 376 -5.39 -2.56 5.14
CA ASP A 376 -5.55 -1.14 4.81
C ASP A 376 -6.60 -0.99 3.70
N ALA A 377 -6.91 0.25 3.31
CA ALA A 377 -7.94 0.56 2.34
C ALA A 377 -7.65 0.06 0.91
N GLU A 378 -6.37 -0.13 0.58
CA GLU A 378 -5.96 -0.68 -0.71
C GLU A 378 -6.25 -2.19 -0.73
N MET A 379 -5.76 -2.91 0.28
CA MET A 379 -6.02 -4.34 0.40
C MET A 379 -7.51 -4.63 0.58
N SER A 380 -8.23 -3.79 1.32
CA SER A 380 -9.64 -4.03 1.63
C SER A 380 -10.57 -3.79 0.44
N MET A 381 -10.11 -3.15 -0.65
CA MET A 381 -10.92 -2.89 -1.84
C MET A 381 -11.52 -4.19 -2.39
N GLY A 382 -10.69 -5.23 -2.54
CA GLY A 382 -11.09 -6.56 -3.00
C GLY A 382 -11.57 -7.52 -1.90
N MET A 383 -11.78 -7.07 -0.67
CA MET A 383 -12.18 -7.93 0.46
C MET A 383 -13.62 -7.69 0.89
N THR A 384 -14.24 -8.76 1.38
CA THR A 384 -15.48 -8.72 2.15
C THR A 384 -15.21 -8.31 3.60
N ARG A 385 -16.26 -7.82 4.28
CA ARG A 385 -16.20 -7.52 5.72
C ARG A 385 -15.75 -8.73 6.55
N THR A 386 -16.21 -9.93 6.20
CA THR A 386 -15.85 -11.16 6.91
C THR A 386 -14.35 -11.45 6.82
N GLU A 387 -13.77 -11.36 5.63
CA GLU A 387 -12.32 -11.59 5.43
C GLU A 387 -11.49 -10.56 6.19
N VAL A 388 -11.92 -9.29 6.24
CA VAL A 388 -11.26 -8.26 7.06
C VAL A 388 -11.33 -8.62 8.54
N LEU A 389 -12.51 -8.99 9.05
CA LEU A 389 -12.69 -9.37 10.45
C LEU A 389 -11.88 -10.62 10.83
N GLU A 390 -11.80 -11.61 9.95
CA GLU A 390 -10.95 -12.80 10.15
C GLU A 390 -9.47 -12.42 10.26
N LYS A 391 -9.00 -11.56 9.35
CA LYS A 391 -7.63 -11.05 9.35
C LYS A 391 -7.30 -10.25 10.61
N GLU A 392 -8.23 -9.40 11.06
CA GLU A 392 -8.09 -8.65 12.31
C GLU A 392 -8.09 -9.58 13.53
N MET A 393 -8.98 -10.57 13.56
CA MET A 393 -9.02 -11.59 14.62
C MET A 393 -7.70 -12.34 14.72
N GLU A 394 -7.14 -12.79 13.59
CA GLU A 394 -5.84 -13.46 13.53
C GLU A 394 -4.71 -12.53 14.01
N GLY A 395 -4.62 -11.33 13.44
CA GLY A 395 -3.58 -10.35 13.76
C GLY A 395 -3.58 -9.95 15.24
N PHE A 396 -4.74 -9.64 15.81
CA PHE A 396 -4.85 -9.29 17.23
C PHE A 396 -4.66 -10.48 18.16
N ALA A 397 -5.13 -11.68 17.78
CA ALA A 397 -4.83 -12.89 18.56
C ALA A 397 -3.33 -13.14 18.60
N ALA A 398 -2.63 -13.03 17.47
CA ALA A 398 -1.18 -13.15 17.39
C ALA A 398 -0.47 -12.09 18.24
N LEU A 399 -0.86 -10.82 18.16
CA LEU A 399 -0.29 -9.75 18.98
C LEU A 399 -0.46 -10.01 20.49
N ILE A 400 -1.67 -10.38 20.92
CA ILE A 400 -1.95 -10.66 22.33
C ILE A 400 -1.16 -11.90 22.80
N ASN A 401 -1.04 -12.92 21.96
CA ASN A 401 -0.22 -14.09 22.27
C ASN A 401 1.26 -13.74 22.39
N THR A 402 1.79 -12.84 21.55
CA THR A 402 3.15 -12.31 21.68
C THR A 402 3.33 -11.56 23.01
N ILE A 403 2.38 -10.68 23.39
CA ILE A 403 2.40 -10.02 24.70
C ILE A 403 2.42 -11.04 25.84
N ASN A 404 1.54 -12.05 25.80
CA ASN A 404 1.45 -13.04 26.86
C ASN A 404 2.66 -13.99 26.92
N ARG A 405 3.32 -14.23 25.79
CA ARG A 405 4.51 -15.08 25.73
C ARG A 405 5.71 -14.37 26.34
N TYR A 406 6.01 -13.17 25.86
CA TYR A 406 7.24 -12.45 26.18
C TYR A 406 7.12 -11.46 27.34
N GLY A 407 5.93 -10.91 27.56
CA GLY A 407 5.70 -9.92 28.63
C GLY A 407 6.04 -10.46 30.02
N ARG A 408 6.17 -9.53 30.97
CA ARG A 408 6.47 -9.80 32.39
C ARG A 408 5.26 -9.61 33.28
#